data_AF-A0A2V5YVI8-F1
#
_entry.id   AF-A0A2V5YVI8-F1
#
_cell.length_a   1.000
_cell.length_b   1.000
_cell.length_c   1.000
_cell.angle_alpha   90.00
_cell.angle_beta   90.00
_cell.angle_gamma   90.00
#
_symmetry.space_group_name_H-M   'P 1'
#
loop_
_entity.id
_entity.type
_entity.pdbx_description
1 polymer ?
#
loop_
_entity_poly.entity_id
_entity_poly.type
_entity_poly.pdbx_seq_one_letter_code
_entity_poly.pdbx_strand_id
1 'polypeptide(L)'
;VKGDSSYTRRLEVDDCTIVWPDGRVVNKKEDLQTMTGDIVFGEFKIDDLQVRVYGETGIVVGQGKISAQQGGQNLLSGKFVWTDTFVKQGGEWKVVASQITPVLEK
;
A
#
# COMPACT_ATOMS: atom_id res chain seq x y z
N VAL A 1 7.00 6.21 -12.81
CA VAL A 1 5.78 5.70 -13.49
C VAL A 1 4.62 6.50 -12.93
N LYS A 2 3.85 7.18 -13.79
CA LYS A 2 2.62 7.88 -13.34
C LYS A 2 1.72 6.81 -12.73
N GLY A 3 1.29 6.97 -11.47
CA GLY A 3 0.70 5.91 -10.65
C GLY A 3 -0.31 5.07 -11.43
N ASP A 4 0.06 3.83 -11.74
CA ASP A 4 -0.83 2.91 -12.44
C ASP A 4 -1.87 2.39 -11.44
N SER A 5 -2.88 3.24 -11.19
CA SER A 5 -4.03 2.95 -10.32
C SER A 5 -4.83 1.73 -10.78
N SER A 6 -4.52 1.13 -11.94
CA SER A 6 -5.15 -0.11 -12.39
C SER A 6 -4.80 -1.30 -11.50
N TYR A 7 -3.62 -1.30 -10.86
CA TYR A 7 -3.22 -2.36 -9.92
C TYR A 7 -4.01 -2.28 -8.61
N THR A 8 -4.00 -1.12 -7.95
CA THR A 8 -4.76 -0.85 -6.72
C THR A 8 -6.25 -1.13 -6.90
N ARG A 9 -6.82 -0.65 -8.02
CA ARG A 9 -8.25 -0.85 -8.34
C ARG A 9 -8.65 -2.33 -8.47
N ARG A 10 -7.73 -3.19 -8.92
CA ARG A 10 -7.99 -4.63 -9.13
C ARG A 10 -7.75 -5.46 -7.87
N LEU A 11 -6.82 -5.03 -7.02
CA LEU A 11 -6.39 -5.81 -5.87
C LEU A 11 -7.22 -5.53 -4.63
N GLU A 12 -7.67 -4.30 -4.39
CA GLU A 12 -8.42 -3.99 -3.16
C GLU A 12 -9.89 -4.38 -3.26
N VAL A 13 -10.45 -4.94 -2.19
CA VAL A 13 -11.91 -5.00 -2.00
C VAL A 13 -12.45 -3.63 -1.62
N ASP A 14 -13.73 -3.37 -1.88
CA ASP A 14 -14.31 -2.04 -1.68
C ASP A 14 -14.35 -1.62 -0.20
N ASP A 15 -14.45 -2.57 0.72
CA ASP A 15 -14.47 -2.41 2.18
C ASP A 15 -13.11 -2.65 2.84
N CYS A 16 -12.02 -2.61 2.07
CA CYS A 16 -10.68 -2.79 2.64
C CYS A 16 -10.38 -1.72 3.70
N THR A 17 -9.54 -2.07 4.68
CA THR A 17 -9.07 -1.14 5.70
C THR A 17 -7.58 -0.87 5.49
N ILE A 18 -7.23 0.35 5.07
CA ILE A 18 -5.84 0.75 4.81
C ILE A 18 -5.44 1.81 5.82
N VAL A 19 -4.37 1.54 6.57
CA VAL A 19 -3.78 2.49 7.51
C VAL A 19 -2.54 3.12 6.86
N TRP A 20 -2.66 4.42 6.55
CA TRP A 20 -1.57 5.21 5.98
C TRP A 20 -0.48 5.51 7.01
N PRO A 21 0.73 5.92 6.58
CA PRO A 21 1.83 6.25 7.49
C PRO A 21 1.52 7.34 8.53
N ASP A 22 0.53 8.21 8.25
CA ASP A 22 0.07 9.26 9.16
C ASP A 22 -1.06 8.81 10.12
N GLY A 23 -1.42 7.52 10.09
CA GLY A 23 -2.44 6.93 10.93
C GLY A 23 -3.87 7.09 10.43
N ARG A 24 -4.10 7.73 9.27
CA ARG A 24 -5.44 7.76 8.66
C ARG A 24 -5.85 6.37 8.23
N VAL A 25 -7.09 6.01 8.54
CA VAL A 25 -7.73 4.77 8.10
C VAL A 25 -8.65 5.10 6.95
N VAL A 26 -8.43 4.48 5.80
CA VAL A 26 -9.17 4.74 4.56
C VAL A 26 -9.68 3.45 3.94
N ASN A 27 -10.75 3.56 3.15
CA ASN A 27 -11.20 2.50 2.26
C ASN A 27 -10.62 2.68 0.84
N LYS A 28 -10.88 1.71 -0.05
CA LYS A 28 -10.43 1.73 -1.45
C LYS A 28 -10.77 3.00 -2.20
N LYS A 29 -11.97 3.57 -2.00
CA LYS A 29 -12.38 4.79 -2.72
C LYS A 29 -11.49 5.97 -2.33
N GLU A 30 -11.24 6.12 -1.04
CA GLU A 30 -10.38 7.16 -0.48
C GLU A 30 -8.90 6.92 -0.84
N ASP A 31 -8.44 5.67 -0.83
CA ASP A 31 -7.08 5.32 -1.26
C ASP A 31 -6.85 5.67 -2.74
N LEU A 32 -7.77 5.28 -3.61
CA LEU A 32 -7.70 5.60 -5.05
C LEU A 32 -7.75 7.11 -5.33
N GLN A 33 -8.43 7.90 -4.48
CA GLN A 33 -8.40 9.36 -4.62
C GLN A 33 -6.97 9.89 -4.46
N THR A 34 -6.17 9.32 -3.55
CA THR A 34 -4.76 9.69 -3.40
C THR A 34 -3.97 9.40 -4.67
N MET A 35 -4.27 8.30 -5.37
CA MET A 35 -3.58 7.91 -6.61
C MET A 35 -4.00 8.68 -7.85
N THR A 36 -5.20 9.26 -7.87
CA THR A 36 -5.71 10.06 -9.00
C THR A 36 -5.46 11.57 -8.86
N GLY A 37 -5.01 12.02 -7.69
CA GLY A 37 -4.65 13.42 -7.43
C GLY A 37 -3.24 13.78 -7.86
N ASP A 38 -2.73 14.90 -7.34
CA ASP A 38 -1.37 15.41 -7.65
C ASP A 38 -0.24 14.64 -6.97
N ILE A 39 -0.51 13.42 -6.47
CA ILE A 39 0.49 12.58 -5.82
C ILE A 39 1.28 11.80 -6.88
N VAL A 40 2.58 12.01 -6.90
CA VAL A 40 3.53 11.33 -7.77
C VAL A 40 4.44 10.46 -6.90
N PHE A 41 4.29 9.14 -7.02
CA PHE A 41 5.24 8.19 -6.44
C PHE A 41 6.55 8.22 -7.24
N GLY A 42 7.65 8.45 -6.53
CA GLY A 42 9.00 8.44 -7.06
C GLY A 42 9.62 7.05 -6.97
N GLU A 43 10.59 6.90 -6.08
CA GLU A 43 11.19 5.60 -5.74
C GLU A 43 10.18 4.73 -4.97
N PHE A 44 10.01 3.50 -5.45
CA PHE A 44 9.40 2.40 -4.69
C PHE A 44 10.33 1.19 -4.84
N LYS A 45 11.23 1.03 -3.87
CA LYS A 45 12.21 -0.07 -3.87
C LYS A 45 11.90 -1.02 -2.72
N ILE A 46 11.55 -2.25 -3.05
CA ILE A 46 11.37 -3.34 -2.08
C ILE A 46 12.75 -3.90 -1.74
N ASP A 47 13.11 -3.90 -0.46
CA ASP A 47 14.38 -4.45 0.04
C ASP A 47 14.20 -5.90 0.54
N ASP A 48 13.04 -6.23 1.13
CA ASP A 48 12.70 -7.59 1.58
C ASP A 48 11.17 -7.81 1.51
N LEU A 49 10.77 -9.06 1.32
CA LEU A 49 9.37 -9.46 1.19
C LEU A 49 9.16 -10.87 1.76
N GLN A 50 8.31 -10.98 2.77
CA GLN A 50 7.94 -12.25 3.39
C GLN A 50 6.47 -12.55 3.12
N VAL A 51 6.19 -13.76 2.63
CA VAL A 51 4.85 -14.20 2.25
C VAL A 51 4.48 -15.44 3.06
N ARG A 52 3.30 -15.43 3.68
CA ARG A 52 2.72 -16.56 4.41
C ARG A 52 1.30 -16.79 3.94
N VAL A 53 0.92 -18.06 3.72
CA VAL A 53 -0.42 -18.43 3.26
C VAL A 53 -1.08 -19.38 4.26
N TYR A 54 -2.32 -19.07 4.62
CA TYR A 54 -3.17 -19.79 5.56
C TYR A 54 -4.53 -20.05 4.90
N GLY A 55 -4.66 -21.19 4.21
CA GLY A 55 -5.86 -21.48 3.42
C GLY A 55 -6.07 -20.43 2.32
N GLU A 56 -7.18 -19.70 2.41
CA GLU A 56 -7.51 -18.61 1.48
C GLU A 56 -7.04 -17.23 1.95
N THR A 57 -6.22 -17.16 3.01
CA THR A 57 -5.65 -15.90 3.51
C THR A 57 -4.15 -15.84 3.24
N GLY A 58 -3.68 -14.73 2.69
CA GLY A 58 -2.26 -14.45 2.47
C GLY A 58 -1.82 -13.25 3.31
N ILE A 59 -0.68 -13.35 4.00
CA ILE A 59 -0.07 -12.24 4.73
C ILE A 59 1.27 -11.93 4.07
N VAL A 60 1.40 -10.71 3.59
CA VAL A 60 2.64 -10.19 3.00
C VAL A 60 3.20 -9.14 3.93
N VAL A 61 4.43 -9.32 4.40
CA VAL A 61 5.19 -8.29 5.12
C VAL A 61 6.33 -7.85 4.23
N GLY A 62 6.36 -6.57 3.88
CA GLY A 62 7.42 -6.00 3.05
C GLY A 62 8.12 -4.86 3.76
N GLN A 63 9.36 -4.61 3.36
CA GLN A 63 10.09 -3.42 3.75
C GLN A 63 10.85 -2.85 2.56
N GLY A 64 11.03 -1.54 2.56
CA GLY A 64 11.62 -0.87 1.40
C GLY A 64 11.67 0.65 1.54
N LYS A 65 12.20 1.29 0.50
CA LYS A 65 12.22 2.75 0.37
C LYS A 65 11.05 3.21 -0.47
N ILE A 66 10.32 4.20 0.03
CA ILE A 66 9.19 4.81 -0.66
C ILE A 66 9.41 6.33 -0.66
N SER A 67 9.20 6.96 -1.80
CA SER A 67 9.08 8.41 -1.92
C SER A 67 7.84 8.78 -2.71
N ALA A 68 7.16 9.83 -2.26
CA ALA A 68 6.00 10.41 -2.92
C ALA A 68 6.01 11.93 -2.75
N GLN A 69 5.60 12.64 -3.79
CA GLN A 69 5.44 14.10 -3.79
C GLN A 69 3.99 14.46 -4.09
N GLN A 70 3.45 15.51 -3.49
CA GLN A 70 2.13 16.06 -3.79
C GLN A 70 2.29 17.55 -4.15
N GLY A 71 1.89 17.94 -5.36
CA GLY A 71 2.01 19.34 -5.80
C GLY A 71 3.45 19.89 -5.72
N GLY A 72 4.45 19.03 -5.93
CA GLY A 72 5.88 19.37 -5.81
C GLY A 72 6.43 19.41 -4.39
N GLN A 73 5.62 19.17 -3.36
CA GLN A 73 6.05 19.05 -1.97
C GLN A 73 6.27 17.57 -1.61
N ASN A 74 7.26 17.28 -0.77
CA ASN A 74 7.50 15.92 -0.28
C ASN A 74 6.35 15.47 0.63
N LEU A 75 5.62 14.44 0.20
CA LEU A 75 4.54 13.82 0.99
C LEU A 75 5.07 12.68 1.85
N LEU A 76 5.90 11.80 1.25
CA LEU A 76 6.54 10.66 1.92
C LEU A 76 7.98 10.54 1.40
N SER A 77 8.95 10.23 2.27
CA SER A 77 10.31 9.87 1.86
C SER A 77 11.01 9.13 2.98
N GLY A 78 11.44 7.90 2.72
CA GLY A 78 12.22 7.13 3.69
C GLY A 78 12.02 5.64 3.58
N LYS A 79 12.43 4.93 4.63
CA LYS A 79 12.18 3.49 4.78
C LYS A 79 10.81 3.26 5.42
N PHE A 80 10.10 2.28 4.91
CA PHE A 80 8.79 1.86 5.39
C PHE A 80 8.76 0.34 5.54
N VAL A 81 7.93 -0.11 6.48
CA VAL A 81 7.48 -1.49 6.60
C VAL A 81 5.97 -1.49 6.37
N TRP A 82 5.47 -2.49 5.66
CA TRP A 82 4.04 -2.67 5.46
C TRP A 82 3.62 -4.11 5.69
N THR A 83 2.35 -4.28 6.06
CA THR A 83 1.68 -5.59 6.11
C THR A 83 0.42 -5.53 5.28
N ASP A 84 0.35 -6.33 4.22
CA ASP A 84 -0.84 -6.50 3.38
C ASP A 84 -1.48 -7.86 3.69
N THR A 85 -2.77 -7.82 3.99
CA THR A 85 -3.60 -9.01 4.19
C THR A 85 -4.46 -9.23 2.96
N PHE A 86 -4.31 -10.41 2.36
CA PHE A 86 -5.05 -10.84 1.19
C PHE A 86 -6.04 -11.94 1.55
N VAL A 87 -7.19 -11.95 0.88
CA VAL A 87 -8.13 -13.08 0.84
C VAL A 87 -8.34 -13.51 -0.60
N LYS A 88 -8.35 -14.81 -0.86
CA LYS A 88 -8.63 -15.37 -2.18
C LYS A 88 -10.16 -15.43 -2.39
N GLN A 89 -10.68 -14.63 -3.31
CA GLN A 89 -12.10 -14.57 -3.67
C GLN A 89 -12.27 -14.87 -5.17
N GLY A 90 -13.09 -15.86 -5.51
CA GLY A 90 -13.33 -16.21 -6.92
C GLY A 90 -12.06 -16.65 -7.68
N GLY A 91 -11.06 -17.18 -6.97
CA GLY A 91 -9.77 -17.57 -7.55
C GLY A 91 -8.72 -16.45 -7.58
N GLU A 92 -9.09 -15.22 -7.25
CA GLU A 92 -8.21 -14.04 -7.26
C GLU A 92 -7.86 -13.59 -5.85
N TRP A 93 -6.60 -13.20 -5.62
CA TRP A 93 -6.19 -12.59 -4.35
C TRP A 93 -6.63 -11.13 -4.30
N LYS A 94 -7.29 -10.75 -3.20
CA LYS A 94 -7.74 -9.38 -2.94
C LYS A 94 -7.20 -8.86 -1.62
N VAL A 95 -6.67 -7.65 -1.60
CA VAL A 95 -6.27 -6.94 -0.37
C VAL A 95 -7.52 -6.57 0.40
N VAL A 96 -7.62 -7.06 1.63
CA VAL A 96 -8.70 -6.74 2.59
C VAL A 96 -8.22 -5.81 3.69
N ALA A 97 -6.92 -5.77 3.98
CA ALA A 97 -6.33 -4.79 4.87
C ALA A 97 -4.88 -4.51 4.50
N SER A 98 -4.44 -3.28 4.77
CA SER A 98 -3.03 -2.89 4.70
C SER A 98 -2.68 -1.94 5.83
N GLN A 99 -1.46 -2.01 6.33
CA GLN A 99 -0.92 -1.00 7.23
C GLN A 99 0.53 -0.71 6.85
N ILE A 100 0.84 0.58 6.72
CA ILE A 100 2.17 1.07 6.38
C ILE A 100 2.71 1.88 7.56
N THR A 101 3.96 1.66 7.95
CA THR A 101 4.59 2.36 9.08
C THR A 101 5.98 2.86 8.67
N PRO A 102 6.32 4.13 8.95
CA PRO A 102 7.69 4.62 8.75
C PRO A 102 8.67 3.89 9.67
N VAL A 103 9.85 3.56 9.14
CA VAL A 103 10.97 3.12 9.97
C VAL A 103 11.65 4.36 10.53
N LEU A 104 11.56 4.55 11.84
CA LEU A 104 12.28 5.62 12.52
C LEU A 104 13.78 5.30 12.53
N GLU A 105 14.60 6.26 12.10
CA GLU A 105 16.04 6.21 12.37
C GLU A 105 16.26 6.45 13.87
N LYS A 106 17.12 5.63 14.48
CA LYS A 106 17.49 5.76 15.89
C LYS A 106 18.64 6.73 16.07
#